data_AF-A0AA51DCL2-F1
#
_entry.id   AF-A0AA51DCL2-F1
#
_cell.length_a   1.000
_cell.length_b   1.000
_cell.length_c   1.000
_cell.angle_alpha   90.00
_cell.angle_beta   90.00
_cell.angle_gamma   90.00
#
_symmetry.space_group_name_H-M   'P 1'
#
loop_
_entity.id
_entity.type
_entity.pdbx_description
1 polymer ?
#
loop_
_entity_poly.entity_id
_entity_poly.type
_entity_poly.pdbx_seq_one_letter_code
_entity_poly.pdbx_strand_id
1 'polypeptide(L)'
;MKEIIKKISVTGLCLILSINSFAYAGVLDAITDTETTEEKNTTIENLDTEAEEPKTDTINDEAKPKAAFSDIEDHWAKDWIEKAVNLGFVSGYEDGTFKPDRTITRAEFSKLLNSAMHTEKTTDLGFSDVSNNEWFYEEVQKSIASGFFSGYENNTFRPNNPIKREEVAKVVSSAITTGEAYGDGAALLSDYGTIQEWAKPSVNSVYNKGYILGYPEGLYLPAKALTRAEAVKIIYEIIDNENIERGFNITNYEETYSSAVVVGDLNILDSVGTGNVYIKNVVVLGDIVISASQVKSVQLTDVTARNIIVVDENNPVKIVCNDNIAIARTQLPPVVIVQRIGSNVSI
;
A
#
# COMPACT_ATOMS: atom_id res chain seq x y z
N MET A 1 -24.76 0.05 15.69
CA MET A 1 -24.89 1.48 15.39
C MET A 1 -23.57 2.14 15.76
N LYS A 2 -22.59 2.09 14.85
CA LYS A 2 -21.26 2.72 14.97
C LYS A 2 -21.02 3.39 13.62
N GLU A 3 -20.71 4.66 13.67
CA GLU A 3 -20.78 5.59 12.54
C GLU A 3 -19.75 5.30 11.45
N ILE A 4 -20.21 5.42 10.20
CA ILE A 4 -19.42 5.43 8.98
C ILE A 4 -19.09 6.89 8.69
N ILE A 5 -17.85 7.31 8.94
CA ILE A 5 -17.36 8.62 8.50
C ILE A 5 -16.75 8.45 7.10
N LYS A 6 -17.47 8.91 6.09
CA LYS A 6 -16.96 9.14 4.73
C LYS A 6 -15.91 10.26 4.77
N LYS A 7 -14.65 9.97 4.44
CA LYS A 7 -13.67 10.99 4.07
C LYS A 7 -14.01 11.53 2.68
N ILE A 8 -14.33 12.82 2.60
CA ILE A 8 -14.50 13.58 1.36
C ILE A 8 -13.10 13.94 0.86
N SER A 9 -12.73 13.48 -0.34
CA SER A 9 -11.52 13.91 -1.03
C SER A 9 -11.70 15.36 -1.50
N VAL A 10 -10.83 16.26 -1.03
CA VAL A 10 -10.80 17.65 -1.43
C VAL A 10 -9.85 17.77 -2.62
N THR A 11 -10.42 18.10 -3.76
CA THR A 11 -9.71 18.47 -5.00
C THR A 11 -8.88 19.73 -4.78
N GLY A 12 -7.56 19.57 -4.68
CA GLY A 12 -6.59 20.67 -4.64
C GLY A 12 -6.42 21.30 -6.02
N LEU A 13 -7.08 22.45 -6.24
CA LEU A 13 -6.85 23.33 -7.37
C LEU A 13 -5.56 24.12 -7.13
N CYS A 14 -4.59 23.97 -8.03
CA CYS A 14 -3.32 24.69 -8.05
C CYS A 14 -3.56 26.21 -8.19
N LEU A 15 -3.11 27.01 -7.21
CA LEU A 15 -2.87 28.44 -7.42
C LEU A 15 -1.60 28.88 -6.70
N ILE A 16 -0.62 29.26 -7.50
CA ILE A 16 0.66 29.83 -7.09
C ILE A 16 0.38 31.26 -6.61
N LEU A 17 0.68 31.58 -5.35
CA LEU A 17 0.89 32.95 -4.91
C LEU A 17 2.06 33.01 -3.92
N SER A 18 3.14 33.61 -4.39
CA SER A 18 4.29 34.04 -3.63
C SER A 18 3.95 35.25 -2.76
N ILE A 19 4.14 35.14 -1.44
CA ILE A 19 4.42 36.29 -0.56
C ILE A 19 5.09 35.81 0.73
N ASN A 20 6.31 36.29 0.96
CA ASN A 20 6.97 36.31 2.26
C ASN A 20 6.36 37.42 3.13
N SER A 21 6.03 37.15 4.40
CA SER A 21 6.49 37.91 5.59
C SER A 21 5.70 37.54 6.87
N PHE A 22 6.46 37.20 7.91
CA PHE A 22 6.24 37.29 9.37
C PHE A 22 4.83 37.61 9.94
N ALA A 23 4.34 36.74 10.84
CA ALA A 23 4.34 36.96 12.31
C ALA A 23 3.24 36.14 13.01
N TYR A 24 3.60 35.53 14.14
CA TYR A 24 2.77 34.76 15.04
C TYR A 24 2.07 35.70 16.04
N ALA A 25 0.74 35.58 16.22
CA ALA A 25 0.04 36.01 17.43
C ALA A 25 -1.34 35.35 17.46
N GLY A 26 -1.60 34.56 18.51
CA GLY A 26 -2.84 33.82 18.68
C GLY A 26 -4.00 34.65 19.19
N VAL A 27 -5.20 34.07 19.15
CA VAL A 27 -6.29 34.29 20.10
C VAL A 27 -7.10 32.98 20.18
N LEU A 28 -7.04 32.32 21.33
CA LEU A 28 -8.04 31.38 21.83
C LEU A 28 -8.86 32.16 22.88
N ASP A 29 -10.18 31.98 22.85
CA ASP A 29 -11.15 32.07 23.95
C ASP A 29 -12.41 32.86 23.58
N ALA A 30 -13.54 32.14 23.56
CA ALA A 30 -14.76 32.50 24.27
C ALA A 30 -15.85 31.48 23.93
N ILE A 31 -16.39 30.80 24.94
CA ILE A 31 -17.83 30.65 25.27
C ILE A 31 -17.91 29.58 26.37
N THR A 32 -17.90 30.03 27.62
CA THR A 32 -18.61 29.35 28.73
C THR A 32 -18.99 30.42 29.75
N ASP A 33 -20.29 30.69 29.86
CA ASP A 33 -20.94 31.30 31.01
C ASP A 33 -22.21 30.47 31.25
N THR A 34 -22.20 29.61 32.28
CA THR A 34 -22.66 29.84 33.67
C THR A 34 -24.16 29.63 33.83
N GLU A 35 -24.54 28.64 34.66
CA GLU A 35 -25.50 28.81 35.76
C GLU A 35 -25.51 27.58 36.69
N THR A 36 -25.24 27.87 37.97
CA THR A 36 -25.41 27.01 39.16
C THR A 36 -26.81 27.18 39.73
N THR A 37 -27.43 26.13 40.31
CA THR A 37 -27.76 26.05 41.76
C THR A 37 -28.56 24.80 42.17
N GLU A 38 -28.08 24.22 43.28
CA GLU A 38 -28.77 23.65 44.46
C GLU A 38 -29.40 22.24 44.51
N GLU A 39 -28.92 21.51 45.53
CA GLU A 39 -29.32 20.20 46.05
C GLU A 39 -30.69 20.18 46.75
N LYS A 40 -31.37 19.03 46.70
CA LYS A 40 -32.18 18.52 47.82
C LYS A 40 -32.11 17.00 47.91
N ASN A 41 -31.73 16.56 49.10
CA ASN A 41 -31.50 15.20 49.54
C ASN A 41 -32.75 14.65 50.26
N THR A 42 -33.15 13.40 49.99
CA THR A 42 -33.94 12.56 50.93
C THR A 42 -33.70 11.06 50.67
N THR A 43 -33.04 10.46 51.66
CA THR A 43 -32.98 9.07 52.21
C THR A 43 -33.98 8.03 51.67
N ILE A 44 -33.58 6.78 51.39
CA ILE A 44 -33.60 5.54 52.24
C ILE A 44 -33.04 4.41 51.31
N GLU A 45 -32.17 3.44 51.66
CA GLU A 45 -32.15 2.45 52.74
C GLU A 45 -30.75 1.77 52.81
N ASN A 46 -30.25 1.49 54.02
CA ASN A 46 -29.08 0.64 54.24
C ASN A 46 -29.51 -0.84 54.35
N LEU A 47 -28.86 -1.73 53.61
CA LEU A 47 -28.66 -3.13 54.01
C LEU A 47 -27.17 -3.45 53.89
N ASP A 48 -26.55 -3.71 55.03
CA ASP A 48 -25.18 -4.17 55.16
C ASP A 48 -25.03 -5.59 54.61
N THR A 49 -24.09 -5.81 53.69
CA THR A 49 -23.35 -7.08 53.63
C THR A 49 -21.98 -6.86 53.00
N GLU A 50 -20.98 -7.25 53.79
CA GLU A 50 -19.54 -7.23 53.62
C GLU A 50 -19.08 -7.81 52.26
N ALA A 51 -18.34 -7.01 51.47
CA ALA A 51 -17.61 -7.48 50.28
C ALA A 51 -16.25 -6.78 50.18
N GLU A 52 -15.23 -7.60 49.99
CA GLU A 52 -13.80 -7.30 49.91
C GLU A 52 -13.48 -6.13 48.96
N GLU A 53 -12.51 -5.30 49.34
CA GLU A 53 -11.95 -4.25 48.48
C GLU A 53 -11.39 -4.86 47.18
N PRO A 54 -11.80 -4.38 45.99
CA PRO A 54 -11.14 -4.76 44.76
C PRO A 54 -9.79 -4.04 44.69
N LYS A 55 -8.72 -4.84 44.87
CA LYS A 55 -7.35 -4.50 44.46
C LYS A 55 -7.39 -3.94 43.04
N THR A 56 -6.98 -2.70 42.90
CA THR A 56 -6.70 -2.08 41.60
C THR A 56 -5.54 -2.82 40.96
N ASP A 57 -5.85 -3.78 40.09
CA ASP A 57 -4.92 -4.34 39.12
C ASP A 57 -4.51 -3.21 38.17
N THR A 58 -3.31 -2.69 38.40
CA THR A 58 -2.55 -1.93 37.42
C THR A 58 -2.41 -2.78 36.16
N ILE A 59 -3.19 -2.47 35.13
CA ILE A 59 -2.96 -2.99 33.78
C ILE A 59 -1.65 -2.37 33.31
N ASN A 60 -0.59 -3.17 33.38
CA ASN A 60 0.67 -2.92 32.69
C ASN A 60 0.37 -2.93 31.18
N ASP A 61 0.17 -1.75 30.62
CA ASP A 61 0.35 -1.53 29.18
C ASP A 61 1.87 -1.61 28.95
N GLU A 62 2.38 -2.82 28.66
CA GLU A 62 3.77 -3.01 28.29
C GLU A 62 4.01 -2.30 26.96
N ALA A 63 4.34 -1.01 27.03
CA ALA A 63 4.85 -0.24 25.92
C ALA A 63 6.09 -0.98 25.38
N LYS A 64 5.94 -1.59 24.20
CA LYS A 64 7.04 -2.16 23.42
C LYS A 64 8.19 -1.15 23.46
N PRO A 65 9.41 -1.53 23.89
CA PRO A 65 10.47 -0.57 24.08
C PRO A 65 10.70 0.18 22.77
N LYS A 66 10.60 1.51 22.83
CA LYS A 66 10.94 2.39 21.72
C LYS A 66 12.36 2.01 21.28
N ALA A 67 12.49 1.50 20.06
CA ALA A 67 13.79 1.10 19.54
C ALA A 67 14.69 2.33 19.43
N ALA A 68 15.62 2.48 20.37
CA ALA A 68 16.57 3.56 20.39
C ALA A 68 17.81 3.12 19.60
N PHE A 69 17.98 3.65 18.38
CA PHE A 69 19.18 3.42 17.58
C PHE A 69 20.15 4.59 17.76
N SER A 70 21.43 4.28 17.99
CA SER A 70 22.44 5.30 18.30
C SER A 70 22.77 6.24 17.14
N ASP A 71 22.39 5.89 15.92
CA ASP A 71 22.77 6.55 14.67
C ASP A 71 21.61 7.24 13.95
N ILE A 72 20.46 7.44 14.62
CA ILE A 72 19.30 8.12 14.02
C ILE A 72 18.82 9.36 14.78
N GLU A 73 19.47 9.75 15.88
CA GLU A 73 18.95 10.79 16.79
C GLU A 73 18.66 12.12 16.09
N ASP A 74 19.57 12.56 15.22
CA ASP A 74 19.48 13.77 14.40
C ASP A 74 19.22 13.47 12.91
N HIS A 75 18.85 12.22 12.58
CA HIS A 75 18.69 11.80 11.20
C HIS A 75 17.28 12.16 10.69
N TRP A 76 17.18 12.74 9.48
CA TRP A 76 15.89 13.18 8.90
C TRP A 76 14.83 12.08 8.89
N ALA A 77 15.23 10.82 8.70
CA ALA A 77 14.33 9.69 8.62
C ALA A 77 13.89 9.10 9.98
N LYS A 78 14.31 9.68 11.12
CA LYS A 78 14.10 9.12 12.47
C LYS A 78 12.66 8.69 12.71
N ASP A 79 11.71 9.59 12.50
CA ASP A 79 10.30 9.34 12.78
C ASP A 79 9.74 8.17 11.95
N TRP A 80 10.10 8.10 10.66
CA TRP A 80 9.69 7.00 9.79
C TRP A 80 10.33 5.67 10.22
N ILE A 81 11.60 5.70 10.64
CA ILE A 81 12.31 4.52 11.13
C ILE A 81 11.65 3.99 12.41
N GLU A 82 11.38 4.86 13.38
CA GLU A 82 10.73 4.47 14.64
C GLU A 82 9.34 3.89 14.39
N LYS A 83 8.53 4.52 13.53
CA LYS A 83 7.21 4.01 13.15
C LYS A 83 7.29 2.67 12.43
N ALA A 84 8.23 2.50 11.52
CA ALA A 84 8.42 1.25 10.78
C ALA A 84 8.83 0.08 11.70
N VAL A 85 9.67 0.34 12.69
CA VAL A 85 10.04 -0.66 13.72
C VAL A 85 8.86 -0.99 14.62
N ASN A 86 8.04 0.01 14.96
CA ASN A 86 6.81 -0.21 15.72
C ASN A 86 5.82 -1.09 14.95
N LEU A 87 5.64 -0.82 13.65
CA LEU A 87 4.86 -1.66 12.72
C LEU A 87 5.49 -3.04 12.48
N GLY A 88 6.76 -3.22 12.82
CA GLY A 88 7.42 -4.53 12.85
C GLY A 88 7.97 -5.02 11.51
N PHE A 89 7.99 -4.19 10.46
CA PHE A 89 8.50 -4.61 9.14
C PHE A 89 9.99 -4.34 8.93
N VAL A 90 10.65 -3.68 9.89
CA VAL A 90 12.09 -3.45 9.88
C VAL A 90 12.65 -3.52 11.31
N SER A 91 13.91 -3.91 11.42
CA SER A 91 14.69 -3.88 12.66
C SER A 91 16.07 -3.24 12.40
N GLY A 92 16.74 -2.83 13.48
CA GLY A 92 18.15 -2.47 13.45
C GLY A 92 19.06 -3.68 13.59
N TYR A 93 20.34 -3.42 13.78
CA TYR A 93 21.38 -4.41 13.93
C TYR A 93 21.63 -4.72 15.42
N GLU A 94 22.28 -5.85 15.68
CA GLU A 94 22.66 -6.29 17.04
C GLU A 94 23.60 -5.29 17.74
N ASP A 95 24.33 -4.47 16.98
CA ASP A 95 25.22 -3.42 17.49
C ASP A 95 24.48 -2.16 17.97
N GLY A 96 23.15 -2.14 17.95
CA GLY A 96 22.32 -1.01 18.38
C GLY A 96 22.17 0.11 17.34
N THR A 97 22.64 -0.10 16.11
CA THR A 97 22.49 0.86 15.00
C THR A 97 21.35 0.49 14.05
N PHE A 98 20.90 1.45 13.25
CA PHE A 98 19.95 1.24 12.16
C PHE A 98 20.62 1.27 10.77
N LYS A 99 21.76 1.95 10.64
CA LYS A 99 22.52 2.21 9.41
C LYS A 99 21.65 2.89 8.33
N PRO A 100 21.06 4.07 8.62
CA PRO A 100 20.06 4.71 7.76
C PRO A 100 20.60 5.06 6.37
N ASP A 101 21.85 5.52 6.28
CA ASP A 101 22.49 5.94 5.03
C ASP A 101 23.13 4.79 4.24
N ARG A 102 23.11 3.56 4.77
CA ARG A 102 23.60 2.39 4.05
C ARG A 102 22.68 2.13 2.85
N THR A 103 23.25 1.97 1.67
CA THR A 103 22.50 1.52 0.50
C THR A 103 22.00 0.09 0.69
N ILE A 104 20.80 -0.19 0.18
CA ILE A 104 20.20 -1.52 0.30
C ILE A 104 20.15 -2.24 -1.05
N THR A 105 20.19 -3.56 -0.97
CA THR A 105 20.10 -4.41 -2.16
C THR A 105 18.66 -4.63 -2.60
N ARG A 106 18.47 -5.15 -3.82
CA ARG A 106 17.15 -5.58 -4.32
C ARG A 106 16.50 -6.62 -3.41
N ALA A 107 17.26 -7.58 -2.91
CA ALA A 107 16.78 -8.58 -1.96
C ALA A 107 16.35 -7.97 -0.62
N GLU A 108 17.12 -7.00 -0.10
CA GLU A 108 16.77 -6.31 1.14
C GLU A 108 15.51 -5.46 0.97
N PHE A 109 15.34 -4.78 -0.17
CA PHE A 109 14.11 -4.04 -0.48
C PHE A 109 12.90 -4.97 -0.58
N SER A 110 13.04 -6.12 -1.26
CA SER A 110 12.00 -7.16 -1.31
C SER A 110 11.56 -7.57 0.08
N LYS A 111 12.50 -7.87 0.98
CA LYS A 111 12.19 -8.25 2.37
C LYS A 111 11.41 -7.17 3.11
N LEU A 112 11.86 -5.92 3.02
CA LEU A 112 11.18 -4.80 3.69
C LEU A 112 9.74 -4.62 3.17
N LEU A 113 9.57 -4.64 1.85
CA LEU A 113 8.25 -4.45 1.23
C LEU A 113 7.32 -5.62 1.52
N ASN A 114 7.81 -6.86 1.38
CA ASN A 114 7.02 -8.06 1.70
C ASN A 114 6.57 -8.05 3.16
N SER A 115 7.46 -7.71 4.08
CA SER A 115 7.14 -7.64 5.51
C SER A 115 6.14 -6.53 5.83
N ALA A 116 6.23 -5.36 5.18
CA ALA A 116 5.29 -4.27 5.40
C ALA A 116 3.90 -4.55 4.82
N MET A 117 3.86 -5.18 3.65
CA MET A 117 2.62 -5.56 2.98
C MET A 117 2.01 -6.86 3.52
N HIS A 118 2.78 -7.65 4.28
CA HIS A 118 2.44 -9.01 4.71
C HIS A 118 2.12 -9.94 3.54
N THR A 119 2.99 -9.95 2.53
CA THR A 119 2.83 -10.85 1.38
C THR A 119 3.30 -12.25 1.74
N GLU A 120 2.46 -13.25 1.49
CA GLU A 120 2.78 -14.65 1.82
C GLU A 120 2.73 -15.60 0.61
N LYS A 121 2.04 -15.22 -0.45
CA LYS A 121 2.00 -16.03 -1.68
C LYS A 121 3.39 -16.15 -2.26
N THR A 122 3.77 -17.35 -2.68
CA THR A 122 5.04 -17.63 -3.36
C THR A 122 4.79 -18.17 -4.76
N THR A 123 5.85 -18.19 -5.58
CA THR A 123 5.85 -18.76 -6.92
C THR A 123 7.21 -19.36 -7.20
N ASP A 124 7.28 -20.33 -8.10
CA ASP A 124 8.55 -20.87 -8.56
C ASP A 124 9.38 -19.79 -9.29
N LEU A 125 10.69 -19.83 -9.08
CA LEU A 125 11.64 -18.90 -9.68
C LEU A 125 12.36 -19.55 -10.85
N GLY A 126 12.51 -18.80 -11.94
CA GLY A 126 13.31 -19.17 -13.11
C GLY A 126 14.62 -18.39 -13.23
N PHE A 127 15.07 -17.73 -12.16
CA PHE A 127 16.28 -16.88 -12.20
C PHE A 127 17.55 -17.71 -12.01
N SER A 128 18.54 -17.45 -12.86
CA SER A 128 19.83 -18.13 -12.86
C SER A 128 20.74 -17.75 -11.67
N ASP A 129 20.47 -16.63 -11.01
CA ASP A 129 21.26 -16.05 -9.92
C ASP A 129 20.53 -16.04 -8.57
N VAL A 130 19.47 -16.84 -8.44
CA VAL A 130 18.69 -16.98 -7.19
C VAL A 130 18.64 -18.46 -6.79
N SER A 131 19.55 -18.86 -5.89
CA SER A 131 19.62 -20.20 -5.33
C SER A 131 18.62 -20.38 -4.18
N ASN A 132 18.03 -21.58 -4.05
CA ASN A 132 17.06 -21.91 -3.01
C ASN A 132 17.62 -22.01 -1.58
N ASN A 133 18.95 -21.99 -1.43
CA ASN A 133 19.62 -21.98 -0.14
C ASN A 133 19.96 -20.56 0.36
N GLU A 134 19.66 -19.52 -0.43
CA GLU A 134 19.92 -18.13 -0.07
C GLU A 134 18.82 -17.58 0.85
N TRP A 135 19.19 -16.74 1.82
CA TRP A 135 18.25 -16.16 2.79
C TRP A 135 17.12 -15.37 2.13
N PHE A 136 17.37 -14.80 0.94
CA PHE A 136 16.41 -13.99 0.20
C PHE A 136 15.54 -14.81 -0.76
N TYR A 137 15.74 -16.13 -0.87
CA TYR A 137 15.03 -16.94 -1.86
C TYR A 137 13.51 -16.76 -1.77
N GLU A 138 12.95 -16.96 -0.57
CA GLU A 138 11.52 -16.83 -0.33
C GLU A 138 11.04 -15.37 -0.52
N GLU A 139 11.86 -14.39 -0.16
CA GLU A 139 11.53 -12.97 -0.37
C GLU A 139 11.40 -12.63 -1.86
N VAL A 140 12.27 -13.20 -2.70
CA VAL A 140 12.15 -13.10 -4.15
C VAL A 140 10.90 -13.83 -4.62
N GLN A 141 10.60 -15.03 -4.13
CA GLN A 141 9.36 -15.74 -4.47
C GLN A 141 8.12 -14.89 -4.19
N LYS A 142 8.03 -14.28 -3.00
CA LYS A 142 6.93 -13.42 -2.57
C LYS A 142 6.80 -12.17 -3.44
N SER A 143 7.93 -11.54 -3.74
CA SER A 143 8.00 -10.35 -4.60
C SER A 143 7.58 -10.63 -6.05
N ILE A 144 7.97 -11.77 -6.63
CA ILE A 144 7.49 -12.17 -7.98
C ILE A 144 6.02 -12.57 -7.93
N ALA A 145 5.59 -13.26 -6.88
CA ALA A 145 4.19 -13.65 -6.70
C ALA A 145 3.26 -12.43 -6.59
N SER A 146 3.70 -11.39 -5.91
CA SER A 146 2.94 -10.15 -5.71
C SER A 146 3.01 -9.19 -6.91
N GLY A 147 3.83 -9.49 -7.93
CA GLY A 147 4.01 -8.63 -9.10
C GLY A 147 4.95 -7.43 -8.88
N PHE A 148 5.60 -7.35 -7.71
CA PHE A 148 6.54 -6.28 -7.37
C PHE A 148 7.76 -6.22 -8.30
N PHE A 149 8.23 -7.39 -8.74
CA PHE A 149 9.38 -7.52 -9.60
C PHE A 149 9.10 -8.50 -10.75
N SER A 150 9.76 -8.28 -11.89
CA SER A 150 9.76 -9.17 -13.05
C SER A 150 11.13 -9.81 -13.34
N GLY A 151 12.19 -9.33 -12.69
CA GLY A 151 13.57 -9.62 -13.07
C GLY A 151 14.00 -8.88 -14.35
N TYR A 152 15.19 -9.24 -14.85
CA TYR A 152 15.77 -8.69 -16.07
C TYR A 152 15.63 -9.67 -17.25
N GLU A 153 15.73 -9.15 -18.47
CA GLU A 153 15.59 -9.91 -19.73
C GLU A 153 16.53 -11.12 -19.86
N ASN A 154 17.67 -11.11 -19.16
CA ASN A 154 18.65 -12.19 -19.16
C ASN A 154 18.37 -13.28 -18.10
N ASN A 155 17.13 -13.41 -17.62
CA ASN A 155 16.72 -14.34 -16.57
C ASN A 155 17.54 -14.22 -15.28
N THR A 156 17.82 -12.97 -14.86
CA THR A 156 18.45 -12.67 -13.56
C THR A 156 17.55 -11.81 -12.69
N PHE A 157 17.69 -11.91 -11.38
CA PHE A 157 17.06 -11.02 -10.41
C PHE A 157 18.04 -9.98 -9.85
N ARG A 158 19.34 -10.29 -9.79
CA ARG A 158 20.43 -9.50 -9.21
C ARG A 158 20.20 -9.14 -7.74
N PRO A 159 19.96 -10.14 -6.86
CA PRO A 159 19.51 -9.92 -5.48
C PRO A 159 20.46 -9.04 -4.65
N ASN A 160 21.77 -9.16 -4.90
CA ASN A 160 22.81 -8.46 -4.14
C ASN A 160 23.19 -7.09 -4.72
N ASN A 161 22.63 -6.68 -5.86
CA ASN A 161 22.89 -5.37 -6.41
C ASN A 161 22.13 -4.30 -5.61
N PRO A 162 22.74 -3.13 -5.34
CA PRO A 162 22.01 -1.97 -4.82
C PRO A 162 20.83 -1.63 -5.73
N ILE A 163 19.65 -1.45 -5.16
CA ILE A 163 18.46 -1.09 -5.93
C ILE A 163 18.47 0.39 -6.28
N LYS A 164 18.22 0.73 -7.55
CA LYS A 164 18.23 2.11 -8.04
C LYS A 164 16.86 2.78 -7.86
N ARG A 165 16.84 4.10 -7.72
CA ARG A 165 15.58 4.88 -7.56
C ARG A 165 14.56 4.67 -8.68
N GLU A 166 14.98 4.54 -9.94
CA GLU A 166 14.06 4.24 -11.04
C GLU A 166 13.49 2.81 -10.98
N GLU A 167 14.25 1.85 -10.44
CA GLU A 167 13.77 0.49 -10.20
C GLU A 167 12.79 0.45 -9.03
N VAL A 168 13.07 1.21 -7.96
CA VAL A 168 12.16 1.37 -6.81
C VAL A 168 10.84 1.98 -7.28
N ALA A 169 10.85 2.98 -8.15
CA ALA A 169 9.62 3.53 -8.72
C ALA A 169 8.80 2.47 -9.45
N LYS A 170 9.45 1.59 -10.23
CA LYS A 170 8.76 0.48 -10.90
C LYS A 170 8.09 -0.46 -9.89
N VAL A 171 8.83 -0.85 -8.86
CA VAL A 171 8.32 -1.73 -7.80
C VAL A 171 7.16 -1.06 -7.06
N VAL A 172 7.33 0.17 -6.59
CA VAL A 172 6.31 0.90 -5.82
C VAL A 172 5.08 1.18 -6.66
N SER A 173 5.22 1.53 -7.94
CA SER A 173 4.08 1.73 -8.85
C SER A 173 3.19 0.48 -9.01
N SER A 174 3.74 -0.72 -8.76
CA SER A 174 2.97 -1.97 -8.79
C SER A 174 2.21 -2.25 -7.48
N ALA A 175 2.47 -1.47 -6.43
CA ALA A 175 1.92 -1.66 -5.09
C ALA A 175 0.96 -0.53 -4.67
N ILE A 176 0.55 0.34 -5.59
CA ILE A 176 -0.27 1.53 -5.31
C ILE A 176 -1.40 1.68 -6.34
N THR A 177 -2.48 2.33 -5.94
CA THR A 177 -3.61 2.63 -6.85
C THR A 177 -3.25 3.72 -7.88
N THR A 178 -3.91 3.73 -9.04
CA THR A 178 -3.64 4.68 -10.14
C THR A 178 -4.48 5.96 -10.09
N GLY A 179 -5.47 6.06 -9.20
CA GLY A 179 -6.48 7.13 -9.16
C GLY A 179 -5.99 8.59 -9.07
N GLU A 180 -4.69 8.81 -8.79
CA GLU A 180 -4.03 10.12 -8.73
C GLU A 180 -2.69 10.14 -9.48
N ALA A 181 -2.37 9.05 -10.19
CA ALA A 181 -1.06 8.80 -10.76
C ALA A 181 -0.91 9.31 -12.21
N TYR A 182 -1.97 9.88 -12.81
CA TYR A 182 -1.98 10.26 -14.22
C TYR A 182 -1.19 11.53 -14.53
N GLY A 183 -0.51 11.53 -15.69
CA GLY A 183 0.22 12.68 -16.23
C GLY A 183 1.73 12.64 -15.98
N ASP A 184 2.45 13.58 -16.59
CA ASP A 184 3.92 13.60 -16.61
C ASP A 184 4.50 14.53 -15.53
N GLY A 185 4.04 14.43 -14.28
CA GLY A 185 4.44 15.37 -13.23
C GLY A 185 5.94 15.40 -12.94
N ALA A 186 6.64 14.28 -13.11
CA ALA A 186 8.09 14.23 -12.97
C ALA A 186 8.85 14.85 -14.16
N ALA A 187 8.18 15.16 -15.28
CA ALA A 187 8.81 15.77 -16.46
C ALA A 187 9.34 17.19 -16.20
N LEU A 188 8.96 17.81 -15.08
CA LEU A 188 9.51 19.09 -14.62
C LEU A 188 10.88 18.95 -13.94
N LEU A 189 11.31 17.73 -13.60
CA LEU A 189 12.63 17.48 -13.01
C LEU A 189 13.72 17.66 -14.05
N SER A 190 14.80 18.33 -13.66
CA SER A 190 15.87 18.76 -14.57
C SER A 190 16.63 17.60 -15.21
N ASP A 191 16.67 16.44 -14.56
CA ASP A 191 17.29 15.21 -15.05
C ASP A 191 16.27 14.15 -15.52
N TYR A 192 15.00 14.52 -15.75
CA TYR A 192 13.96 13.59 -16.22
C TYR A 192 14.36 12.85 -17.52
N GLY A 193 15.10 13.52 -18.40
CA GLY A 193 15.63 12.93 -19.64
C GLY A 193 16.64 11.80 -19.42
N THR A 194 17.16 11.62 -18.20
CA THR A 194 18.10 10.54 -17.83
C THR A 194 17.40 9.29 -17.31
N ILE A 195 16.09 9.37 -17.01
CA ILE A 195 15.27 8.24 -16.61
C ILE A 195 15.10 7.31 -17.81
N GLN A 196 15.31 6.01 -17.60
CA GLN A 196 15.09 5.02 -18.65
C GLN A 196 13.64 5.02 -19.13
N GLU A 197 13.41 4.82 -20.43
CA GLU A 197 12.06 4.90 -21.01
C GLU A 197 11.06 3.94 -20.35
N TRP A 198 11.51 2.74 -20.01
CA TRP A 198 10.70 1.73 -19.32
C TRP A 198 10.28 2.16 -17.89
N ALA A 199 11.02 3.08 -17.26
CA ALA A 199 10.79 3.53 -15.90
C ALA A 199 9.93 4.79 -15.83
N LYS A 200 9.87 5.61 -16.89
CA LYS A 200 9.16 6.89 -16.90
C LYS A 200 7.70 6.81 -16.43
N PRO A 201 6.86 5.86 -16.91
CA PRO A 201 5.47 5.78 -16.43
C PRO A 201 5.39 5.54 -14.91
N SER A 202 6.26 4.68 -14.40
CA SER A 202 6.33 4.37 -12.98
C SER A 202 6.88 5.54 -12.15
N VAL A 203 7.91 6.25 -12.65
CA VAL A 203 8.43 7.45 -11.99
C VAL A 203 7.36 8.54 -11.91
N ASN A 204 6.65 8.81 -13.00
CA ASN A 204 5.53 9.75 -13.00
C ASN A 204 4.44 9.32 -11.99
N SER A 205 4.08 8.04 -11.98
CA SER A 205 3.07 7.51 -11.05
C SER A 205 3.41 7.76 -9.59
N VAL A 206 4.63 7.39 -9.17
CA VAL A 206 5.05 7.54 -7.76
C VAL A 206 5.35 8.99 -7.38
N TYR A 207 5.72 9.83 -8.36
CA TYR A 207 5.93 11.26 -8.16
C TYR A 207 4.59 11.98 -7.97
N ASN A 208 3.61 11.71 -8.83
CA ASN A 208 2.26 12.30 -8.76
C ASN A 208 1.54 11.92 -7.46
N LYS A 209 1.78 10.70 -6.97
CA LYS A 209 1.30 10.20 -5.67
C LYS A 209 2.08 10.74 -4.46
N GLY A 210 3.22 11.40 -4.68
CA GLY A 210 4.04 11.95 -3.60
C GLY A 210 4.95 10.95 -2.87
N TYR A 211 4.98 9.68 -3.27
CA TYR A 211 5.79 8.65 -2.60
C TYR A 211 7.28 8.75 -2.92
N ILE A 212 7.63 9.07 -4.17
CA ILE A 212 9.02 9.28 -4.57
C ILE A 212 9.15 10.60 -5.33
N LEU A 213 9.44 11.64 -4.56
CA LEU A 213 9.70 12.98 -5.08
C LEU A 213 11.17 13.15 -5.51
N GLY A 214 11.44 14.27 -6.18
CA GLY A 214 12.80 14.75 -6.43
C GLY A 214 13.44 15.35 -5.17
N TYR A 215 14.74 15.60 -5.26
CA TYR A 215 15.50 16.34 -4.26
C TYR A 215 15.22 17.86 -4.38
N PRO A 216 15.51 18.66 -3.34
CA PRO A 216 15.27 20.10 -3.34
C PRO A 216 15.86 20.86 -4.53
N GLU A 217 16.93 20.33 -5.14
CA GLU A 217 17.58 20.88 -6.33
C GLU A 217 16.82 20.63 -7.63
N GLY A 218 15.66 19.96 -7.59
CA GLY A 218 14.86 19.63 -8.77
C GLY A 218 15.43 18.46 -9.57
N LEU A 219 16.07 17.50 -8.89
CA LEU A 219 16.68 16.29 -9.46
C LEU A 219 15.94 15.03 -8.99
N TYR A 220 15.79 14.03 -9.85
CA TYR A 220 15.27 12.71 -9.49
C TYR A 220 16.39 11.73 -9.10
N LEU A 221 17.54 11.81 -9.76
CA LEU A 221 18.68 10.89 -9.65
C LEU A 221 18.31 9.41 -9.91
N PRO A 222 17.82 9.04 -11.11
CA PRO A 222 17.26 7.71 -11.38
C PRO A 222 18.22 6.55 -11.09
N ALA A 223 19.51 6.74 -11.38
CA ALA A 223 20.54 5.72 -11.18
C ALA A 223 21.13 5.67 -9.76
N LYS A 224 20.76 6.60 -8.87
CA LYS A 224 21.25 6.59 -7.47
C LYS A 224 20.69 5.37 -6.76
N ALA A 225 21.57 4.66 -6.04
CA ALA A 225 21.18 3.59 -5.15
C ALA A 225 20.37 4.13 -3.96
N LEU A 226 19.31 3.42 -3.58
CA LEU A 226 18.44 3.79 -2.47
C LEU A 226 19.11 3.48 -1.13
N THR A 227 19.02 4.39 -0.16
CA THR A 227 19.44 4.12 1.23
C THR A 227 18.35 3.37 1.99
N ARG A 228 18.74 2.74 3.12
CA ARG A 228 17.81 2.03 4.00
C ARG A 228 16.73 2.98 4.57
N ALA A 229 17.12 4.20 4.93
CA ALA A 229 16.19 5.23 5.39
C ALA A 229 15.19 5.65 4.31
N GLU A 230 15.66 5.90 3.08
CA GLU A 230 14.78 6.21 1.94
C GLU A 230 13.78 5.08 1.69
N ALA A 231 14.23 3.83 1.73
CA ALA A 231 13.37 2.66 1.55
C ALA A 231 12.26 2.58 2.60
N VAL A 232 12.62 2.73 3.87
CA VAL A 232 11.66 2.68 4.97
C VAL A 232 10.65 3.81 4.88
N LYS A 233 11.09 5.03 4.56
CA LYS A 233 10.20 6.19 4.38
C LYS A 233 9.16 5.93 3.28
N ILE A 234 9.62 5.48 2.10
CA ILE A 234 8.75 5.18 0.95
C ILE A 234 7.74 4.08 1.30
N ILE A 235 8.21 2.98 1.89
CA ILE A 235 7.34 1.85 2.25
C ILE A 235 6.32 2.28 3.31
N TYR A 236 6.75 3.01 4.34
CA TYR A 236 5.83 3.53 5.35
C TYR A 236 4.73 4.41 4.72
N GLU A 237 5.09 5.32 3.82
CA GLU A 237 4.12 6.22 3.18
C GLU A 237 3.08 5.45 2.35
N ILE A 238 3.45 4.35 1.71
CA ILE A 238 2.48 3.47 1.01
C ILE A 238 1.50 2.86 2.01
N ILE A 239 2.00 2.30 3.11
CA ILE A 239 1.16 1.67 4.14
C ILE A 239 0.20 2.67 4.79
N ASP A 240 0.65 3.91 4.99
CA ASP A 240 -0.09 4.96 5.68
C ASP A 240 -1.17 5.62 4.79
N ASN A 241 -0.96 5.63 3.46
CA ASN A 241 -1.81 6.39 2.53
C ASN A 241 -2.65 5.56 1.56
N GLU A 242 -2.25 4.33 1.22
CA GLU A 242 -3.08 3.45 0.39
C GLU A 242 -4.13 2.70 1.23
N ASN A 243 -5.31 2.44 0.65
CA ASN A 243 -6.30 1.54 1.26
C ASN A 243 -5.87 0.10 1.03
N ILE A 244 -5.13 -0.49 1.97
CA ILE A 244 -4.61 -1.85 1.84
C ILE A 244 -5.52 -2.86 2.53
N GLU A 245 -6.05 -3.80 1.77
CA GLU A 245 -6.91 -4.88 2.25
C GLU A 245 -6.17 -6.23 2.21
N ARG A 246 -6.48 -7.14 3.14
CA ARG A 246 -5.81 -8.44 3.29
C ARG A 246 -6.73 -9.56 2.81
N GLY A 247 -6.70 -9.81 1.51
CA GLY A 247 -7.73 -10.58 0.82
C GLY A 247 -9.08 -9.89 0.91
N PHE A 248 -9.91 -10.06 -0.11
CA PHE A 248 -11.24 -9.45 -0.08
C PHE A 248 -12.27 -10.30 -0.79
N ASN A 249 -13.47 -10.36 -0.22
CA ASN A 249 -14.61 -11.08 -0.78
C ASN A 249 -15.66 -10.06 -1.23
N ILE A 250 -15.81 -9.90 -2.54
CA ILE A 250 -16.92 -9.13 -3.11
C ILE A 250 -18.19 -9.96 -2.93
N THR A 251 -19.08 -9.47 -2.08
CA THR A 251 -20.33 -10.15 -1.72
C THR A 251 -21.58 -9.38 -2.10
N ASN A 252 -21.47 -8.08 -2.39
CA ASN A 252 -22.57 -7.22 -2.81
C ASN A 252 -22.51 -6.95 -4.32
N TYR A 253 -23.65 -7.01 -5.00
CA TYR A 253 -23.77 -6.69 -6.42
C TYR A 253 -24.31 -5.25 -6.61
N GLU A 254 -24.05 -4.64 -7.76
CA GLU A 254 -24.38 -3.24 -8.12
C GLU A 254 -23.52 -2.13 -7.47
N GLU A 255 -22.68 -2.44 -6.48
CA GLU A 255 -21.67 -1.50 -5.98
C GLU A 255 -20.33 -1.68 -6.69
N THR A 256 -19.61 -0.58 -6.84
CA THR A 256 -18.25 -0.59 -7.40
C THR A 256 -17.24 -0.81 -6.28
N TYR A 257 -16.53 -1.93 -6.32
CA TYR A 257 -15.35 -2.15 -5.48
C TYR A 257 -14.18 -1.34 -6.06
N SER A 258 -13.62 -0.41 -5.28
CA SER A 258 -12.66 0.54 -5.83
C SER A 258 -11.64 1.11 -4.86
N SER A 259 -10.55 1.63 -5.43
CA SER A 259 -9.50 2.37 -4.72
C SER A 259 -8.88 1.58 -3.57
N ALA A 260 -8.44 0.36 -3.89
CA ALA A 260 -7.83 -0.56 -2.92
C ALA A 260 -6.60 -1.28 -3.49
N VAL A 261 -5.64 -1.57 -2.61
CA VAL A 261 -4.56 -2.53 -2.85
C VAL A 261 -4.89 -3.79 -2.06
N VAL A 262 -5.24 -4.87 -2.76
CA VAL A 262 -5.56 -6.17 -2.14
C VAL A 262 -4.28 -7.00 -2.06
N VAL A 263 -3.81 -7.26 -0.85
CA VAL A 263 -2.74 -8.22 -0.58
C VAL A 263 -3.34 -9.61 -0.52
N GLY A 264 -2.96 -10.49 -1.43
CA GLY A 264 -3.61 -11.79 -1.62
C GLY A 264 -4.72 -11.72 -2.66
N ASP A 265 -5.79 -12.49 -2.47
CA ASP A 265 -6.81 -12.71 -3.50
C ASP A 265 -8.03 -11.82 -3.35
N LEU A 266 -8.54 -11.39 -4.51
CA LEU A 266 -9.82 -10.74 -4.64
C LEU A 266 -10.86 -11.76 -5.15
N ASN A 267 -11.73 -12.21 -4.27
CA ASN A 267 -12.71 -13.25 -4.57
C ASN A 267 -14.06 -12.64 -4.92
N ILE A 268 -14.66 -13.10 -6.02
CA ILE A 268 -16.04 -12.81 -6.41
C ILE A 268 -16.86 -14.07 -6.15
N LEU A 269 -17.70 -14.02 -5.12
CA LEU A 269 -18.44 -15.18 -4.60
C LEU A 269 -19.91 -15.18 -5.05
N ASP A 270 -20.58 -16.33 -4.99
CA ASP A 270 -21.97 -16.52 -5.45
C ASP A 270 -22.98 -15.52 -4.87
N SER A 271 -22.68 -14.91 -3.72
CA SER A 271 -23.49 -13.87 -3.10
C SER A 271 -23.73 -12.64 -3.99
N VAL A 272 -22.89 -12.40 -5.02
CA VAL A 272 -23.14 -11.34 -6.02
C VAL A 272 -24.31 -11.65 -6.97
N GLY A 273 -24.88 -12.86 -6.90
CA GLY A 273 -26.05 -13.25 -7.69
C GLY A 273 -25.82 -13.17 -9.20
N THR A 274 -26.86 -12.74 -9.92
CA THR A 274 -26.90 -12.74 -11.41
C THR A 274 -26.54 -11.39 -12.03
N GLY A 275 -26.06 -10.45 -11.22
CA GLY A 275 -25.78 -9.07 -11.61
C GLY A 275 -24.41 -8.88 -12.28
N ASN A 276 -24.01 -7.61 -12.37
CA ASN A 276 -22.67 -7.22 -12.78
C ASN A 276 -21.85 -6.82 -11.55
N VAL A 277 -20.57 -7.17 -11.56
CA VAL A 277 -19.57 -6.71 -10.58
C VAL A 277 -18.70 -5.66 -11.25
N TYR A 278 -18.42 -4.55 -10.55
CA TYR A 278 -17.60 -3.46 -11.05
C TYR A 278 -16.37 -3.31 -10.15
N ILE A 279 -15.17 -3.42 -10.74
CA ILE A 279 -13.89 -3.25 -10.07
C ILE A 279 -13.17 -2.09 -10.73
N LYS A 280 -12.85 -1.05 -9.95
CA LYS A 280 -12.25 0.17 -10.47
C LYS A 280 -11.06 0.65 -9.64
N ASN A 281 -9.93 0.95 -10.26
CA ASN A 281 -8.75 1.49 -9.54
C ASN A 281 -8.30 0.53 -8.42
N VAL A 282 -8.05 -0.73 -8.77
CA VAL A 282 -7.70 -1.78 -7.83
C VAL A 282 -6.42 -2.48 -8.26
N VAL A 283 -5.52 -2.68 -7.31
CA VAL A 283 -4.31 -3.49 -7.49
C VAL A 283 -4.46 -4.75 -6.66
N VAL A 284 -4.37 -5.92 -7.29
CA VAL A 284 -4.42 -7.23 -6.61
C VAL A 284 -3.03 -7.85 -6.64
N LEU A 285 -2.39 -7.92 -5.48
CA LEU A 285 -1.07 -8.53 -5.25
C LEU A 285 -1.21 -10.05 -5.08
N GLY A 286 -1.98 -10.66 -5.98
CA GLY A 286 -2.45 -12.03 -5.98
C GLY A 286 -3.39 -12.24 -7.16
N ASP A 287 -4.42 -13.04 -6.97
CA ASP A 287 -5.31 -13.48 -8.04
C ASP A 287 -6.71 -12.88 -7.88
N ILE A 288 -7.33 -12.51 -9.00
CA ILE A 288 -8.78 -12.28 -9.06
C ILE A 288 -9.45 -13.62 -9.29
N VAL A 289 -10.25 -14.09 -8.34
CA VAL A 289 -10.88 -15.41 -8.37
C VAL A 289 -12.40 -15.28 -8.49
N ILE A 290 -12.95 -15.68 -9.62
CA ILE A 290 -14.38 -15.68 -9.91
C ILE A 290 -14.94 -17.06 -9.60
N SER A 291 -15.53 -17.20 -8.41
CA SER A 291 -16.27 -18.39 -7.98
C SER A 291 -17.78 -18.26 -8.18
N ALA A 292 -18.28 -17.03 -8.39
CA ALA A 292 -19.69 -16.75 -8.61
C ALA A 292 -20.21 -17.38 -9.91
N SER A 293 -20.91 -18.50 -9.80
CA SER A 293 -21.40 -19.33 -10.92
C SER A 293 -22.45 -18.64 -11.80
N GLN A 294 -23.21 -17.71 -11.22
CA GLN A 294 -24.33 -17.05 -11.91
C GLN A 294 -24.04 -15.59 -12.31
N VAL A 295 -22.86 -15.06 -11.98
CA VAL A 295 -22.54 -13.65 -12.25
C VAL A 295 -22.56 -13.36 -13.74
N LYS A 296 -23.26 -12.30 -14.14
CA LYS A 296 -23.42 -11.95 -15.55
C LYS A 296 -22.14 -11.37 -16.14
N SER A 297 -21.53 -10.42 -15.44
CA SER A 297 -20.27 -9.84 -15.90
C SER A 297 -19.41 -9.31 -14.75
N VAL A 298 -18.10 -9.28 -14.99
CA VAL A 298 -17.10 -8.62 -14.15
C VAL A 298 -16.46 -7.53 -15.01
N GLN A 299 -16.65 -6.28 -14.62
CA GLN A 299 -16.18 -5.11 -15.35
C GLN A 299 -14.98 -4.50 -14.64
N LEU A 300 -13.88 -4.39 -15.37
CA LEU A 300 -12.58 -3.95 -14.86
C LEU A 300 -12.23 -2.61 -15.50
N THR A 301 -11.84 -1.64 -14.68
CA THR A 301 -11.27 -0.34 -15.11
C THR A 301 -10.11 0.01 -14.20
N ASP A 302 -8.93 0.31 -14.74
CA ASP A 302 -7.74 0.62 -13.94
C ASP A 302 -7.40 -0.51 -12.95
N VAL A 303 -7.30 -1.74 -13.46
CA VAL A 303 -7.08 -2.95 -12.64
C VAL A 303 -5.77 -3.61 -13.01
N THR A 304 -4.95 -3.85 -12.00
CA THR A 304 -3.73 -4.67 -12.11
C THR A 304 -3.88 -5.92 -11.25
N ALA A 305 -3.56 -7.09 -11.80
CA ALA A 305 -3.54 -8.35 -11.06
C ALA A 305 -2.55 -9.34 -11.68
N ARG A 306 -2.10 -10.33 -10.90
CA ARG A 306 -1.27 -11.41 -11.45
C ARG A 306 -2.10 -12.31 -12.36
N ASN A 307 -3.18 -12.86 -11.84
CA ASN A 307 -4.05 -13.74 -12.59
C ASN A 307 -5.52 -13.32 -12.47
N ILE A 308 -6.31 -13.70 -13.47
CA ILE A 308 -7.76 -13.82 -13.35
C ILE A 308 -8.17 -15.26 -13.62
N ILE A 309 -8.92 -15.83 -12.68
CA ILE A 309 -9.29 -17.25 -12.64
C ILE A 309 -10.80 -17.34 -12.56
N VAL A 310 -11.42 -18.10 -13.48
CA VAL A 310 -12.83 -18.50 -13.36
C VAL A 310 -12.85 -19.97 -12.96
N VAL A 311 -13.44 -20.25 -11.79
CA VAL A 311 -13.34 -21.58 -11.15
C VAL A 311 -14.32 -22.58 -11.75
N ASP A 312 -15.55 -22.16 -12.04
CA ASP A 312 -16.58 -23.04 -12.60
C ASP A 312 -16.45 -23.13 -14.12
N GLU A 313 -16.15 -24.33 -14.61
CA GLU A 313 -15.98 -24.67 -16.04
C GLU A 313 -17.20 -24.36 -16.91
N ASN A 314 -18.40 -24.24 -16.31
CA ASN A 314 -19.64 -23.95 -17.02
C ASN A 314 -20.11 -22.49 -16.88
N ASN A 315 -19.37 -21.66 -16.14
CA ASN A 315 -19.75 -20.28 -15.87
C ASN A 315 -19.56 -19.39 -17.13
N PRO A 316 -20.65 -18.90 -17.76
CA PRO A 316 -20.57 -18.10 -18.98
C PRO A 316 -20.28 -16.61 -18.69
N VAL A 317 -19.66 -16.29 -17.54
CA VAL A 317 -19.35 -14.93 -17.11
C VAL A 317 -18.65 -14.15 -18.22
N LYS A 318 -19.06 -12.89 -18.38
CA LYS A 318 -18.41 -11.95 -19.27
C LYS A 318 -17.39 -11.09 -18.51
N ILE A 319 -16.11 -11.17 -18.87
CA ILE A 319 -15.07 -10.29 -18.35
C ILE A 319 -14.94 -9.10 -19.30
N VAL A 320 -15.30 -7.91 -18.82
CA VAL A 320 -15.24 -6.66 -19.58
C VAL A 320 -14.04 -5.85 -19.13
N CYS A 321 -13.05 -5.71 -20.02
CA CYS A 321 -11.84 -4.94 -19.80
C CYS A 321 -12.02 -3.55 -20.44
N ASN A 322 -12.17 -2.52 -19.60
CA ASN A 322 -12.24 -1.12 -20.03
C ASN A 322 -10.82 -0.57 -20.22
N ASP A 323 -10.44 0.48 -19.51
CA ASP A 323 -9.12 1.11 -19.63
C ASP A 323 -8.11 0.58 -18.61
N ASN A 324 -6.83 0.62 -18.98
CA ASN A 324 -5.67 0.36 -18.11
C ASN A 324 -5.76 -0.96 -17.33
N ILE A 325 -5.85 -2.06 -18.08
CA ILE A 325 -5.91 -3.41 -17.51
C ILE A 325 -4.56 -4.07 -17.68
N ALA A 326 -3.98 -4.54 -16.58
CA ALA A 326 -2.73 -5.28 -16.57
C ALA A 326 -2.92 -6.60 -15.80
N ILE A 327 -3.30 -7.65 -16.52
CA ILE A 327 -3.46 -9.01 -15.98
C ILE A 327 -2.41 -9.90 -16.63
N ALA A 328 -1.50 -10.46 -15.83
CA ALA A 328 -0.35 -11.18 -16.38
C ALA A 328 -0.71 -12.54 -16.98
N ARG A 329 -1.69 -13.26 -16.42
CA ARG A 329 -2.19 -14.52 -16.98
C ARG A 329 -3.68 -14.72 -16.73
N THR A 330 -4.27 -15.61 -17.51
CA THR A 330 -5.69 -15.97 -17.40
C THR A 330 -5.84 -17.47 -17.29
N GLN A 331 -6.78 -17.91 -16.46
CA GLN A 331 -7.27 -19.29 -16.38
C GLN A 331 -8.77 -19.24 -16.56
N LEU A 332 -9.23 -19.33 -17.80
CA LEU A 332 -10.61 -19.12 -18.19
C LEU A 332 -11.15 -20.36 -18.93
N PRO A 333 -12.28 -20.93 -18.49
CA PRO A 333 -13.00 -21.94 -19.24
C PRO A 333 -13.42 -21.45 -20.64
N PRO A 334 -13.61 -22.33 -21.63
CA PRO A 334 -13.96 -21.95 -23.01
C PRO A 334 -15.28 -21.16 -23.14
N VAL A 335 -16.17 -21.27 -22.17
CA VAL A 335 -17.48 -20.59 -22.14
C VAL A 335 -17.38 -19.11 -21.74
N VAL A 336 -16.25 -18.69 -21.15
CA VAL A 336 -16.02 -17.31 -20.71
C VAL A 336 -15.80 -16.38 -21.90
N ILE A 337 -16.42 -15.20 -21.85
CA ILE A 337 -16.26 -14.18 -22.89
C ILE A 337 -15.41 -13.03 -22.35
N VAL A 338 -14.26 -12.77 -22.96
CA VAL A 338 -13.42 -11.59 -22.66
C VAL A 338 -13.68 -10.50 -23.70
N GLN A 339 -14.21 -9.36 -23.28
CA GLN A 339 -14.40 -8.18 -24.12
C GLN A 339 -13.37 -7.10 -23.77
N ARG A 340 -12.56 -6.69 -24.75
CA ARG A 340 -11.59 -5.59 -24.61
C ARG A 340 -12.19 -4.34 -25.27
N ILE A 341 -12.48 -3.31 -24.48
CA ILE A 341 -13.18 -2.09 -24.93
C ILE A 341 -12.26 -0.87 -24.92
N GLY A 342 -11.53 -0.66 -23.82
CA GLY A 342 -10.72 0.53 -23.61
C GLY A 342 -9.29 0.44 -24.13
N SER A 343 -8.49 1.40 -23.71
CA SER A 343 -7.06 1.51 -24.07
C SER A 343 -6.17 0.85 -23.02
N ASN A 344 -4.94 0.49 -23.40
CA ASN A 344 -3.94 -0.12 -22.50
C ASN A 344 -4.45 -1.40 -21.82
N VAL A 345 -5.05 -2.30 -22.59
CA VAL A 345 -5.56 -3.59 -22.09
C VAL A 345 -4.56 -4.70 -22.40
N SER A 346 -3.97 -5.27 -21.36
CA SER A 346 -3.14 -6.48 -21.38
C SER A 346 -3.80 -7.54 -20.48
N ILE A 347 -4.31 -8.60 -21.11
CA ILE A 347 -4.99 -9.75 -20.47
C ILE A 347 -4.88 -10.97 -21.37
#